data_AF-A0A3B0W104-F1
#
_entry.id   AF-A0A3B0W104-F1
#
_cell.length_a   1.000
_cell.length_b   1.000
_cell.length_c   1.000
_cell.angle_alpha   90.00
_cell.angle_beta   90.00
_cell.angle_gamma   90.00
#
_symmetry.space_group_name_H-M   'P 1'
#
loop_
_entity.id
_entity.type
_entity.pdbx_description
1 polymer ?
#
loop_
_entity_poly.entity_id
_entity_poly.type
_entity_poly.pdbx_seq_one_letter_code
_entity_poly.pdbx_strand_id
1 'polypeptide(L)'
;MNLVNESAIKAVGAFGGGIAASGSVCGTLLGGVAMISSLYSRGNLGEKEDPKVWVLSSQFLKQFEELTKPYGGLNCRDIAGVDWQNRKAVKKYYSDPKGGRKICVKLVGDAAYALGEILEQEAARKKKRSSG
;
A
#
# COMPACT_ATOMS: atom_id res chain seq x y z
N MET A 1 15.11 11.88 -15.12
CA MET A 1 14.98 11.15 -13.84
C MET A 1 14.90 9.68 -14.16
N ASN A 2 15.81 8.87 -13.62
CA ASN A 2 15.64 7.42 -13.64
C ASN A 2 14.53 7.12 -12.62
N LEU A 3 13.28 7.05 -13.06
CA LEU A 3 12.08 7.05 -12.20
C LEU A 3 11.92 5.75 -11.39
N VAL A 4 12.79 4.77 -11.61
CA VAL A 4 12.66 3.41 -11.08
C VAL A 4 13.84 3.11 -10.16
N ASN A 5 13.56 2.93 -8.87
CA ASN A 5 14.51 2.38 -7.90
C ASN A 5 14.29 0.86 -7.80
N GLU A 6 15.14 0.08 -8.48
CA GLU A 6 15.03 -1.38 -8.50
C GLU A 6 15.10 -2.02 -7.11
N SER A 7 15.94 -1.49 -6.23
CA SER A 7 16.10 -2.02 -4.87
C SER A 7 14.81 -1.87 -4.07
N ALA A 8 14.09 -0.76 -4.24
CA ALA A 8 12.78 -0.56 -3.64
C ALA A 8 11.74 -1.55 -4.17
N ILE A 9 11.71 -1.78 -5.49
CA ILE A 9 10.80 -2.77 -6.11
C ILE A 9 11.09 -4.18 -5.59
N LYS A 10 12.37 -4.56 -5.54
CA LYS A 10 12.81 -5.88 -5.03
C LYS A 10 12.40 -6.05 -3.56
N ALA A 11 12.57 -5.03 -2.73
CA ALA A 11 12.27 -5.09 -1.30
C ALA A 11 10.79 -5.38 -0.98
N VAL A 12 9.85 -4.92 -1.83
CA VAL A 12 8.41 -5.11 -1.60
C VAL A 12 7.82 -6.30 -2.36
N GLY A 13 8.64 -7.06 -3.12
CA GLY A 13 8.17 -8.10 -4.03
C GLY A 13 7.36 -9.22 -3.36
N ALA A 14 7.63 -9.52 -2.08
CA ALA A 14 6.92 -10.56 -1.34
C ALA A 14 5.53 -10.12 -0.82
N PHE A 15 5.17 -8.83 -0.89
CA PHE A 15 3.87 -8.35 -0.40
C PHE A 15 2.67 -8.86 -1.23
N GLY A 16 2.93 -9.49 -2.38
CA GLY A 16 1.89 -10.15 -3.19
C GLY A 16 1.14 -11.25 -2.42
N GLY A 17 -0.19 -11.26 -2.56
CA GLY A 17 -1.04 -12.22 -1.83
C GLY A 17 -1.06 -12.00 -0.31
N GLY A 18 -0.60 -10.84 0.17
CA GLY A 18 -0.52 -10.49 1.59
C GLY A 18 0.92 -10.19 2.01
N ILE A 19 1.67 -11.19 2.46
CA ILE A 19 3.10 -11.04 2.81
C ILE A 19 4.02 -12.11 2.24
N ALA A 20 3.47 -13.24 1.83
CA ALA A 20 4.16 -14.28 1.08
C ALA A 20 3.08 -15.26 0.64
N ALA A 21 2.03 -14.74 0.00
CA ALA A 21 0.81 -15.50 -0.27
C ALA A 21 0.19 -16.13 1.02
N SER A 22 0.34 -15.45 2.17
CA SER A 22 -0.27 -15.89 3.43
C SER A 22 -1.75 -15.50 3.53
N GLY A 23 -2.23 -14.60 2.67
CA GLY A 23 -3.56 -14.01 2.77
C GLY A 23 -3.74 -13.03 3.94
N SER A 24 -2.66 -12.60 4.61
CA SER A 24 -2.66 -11.58 5.66
C SER A 24 -2.79 -10.17 5.05
N VAL A 25 -2.41 -9.12 5.80
CA VAL A 25 -2.47 -7.69 5.41
C VAL A 25 -2.15 -7.46 3.94
N CYS A 26 -3.02 -6.72 3.25
CA CYS A 26 -2.93 -6.45 1.82
C CYS A 26 -1.62 -5.75 1.43
N GLY A 27 -0.97 -6.26 0.38
CA GLY A 27 0.27 -5.69 -0.13
C GLY A 27 0.15 -4.25 -0.63
N THR A 28 -1.05 -3.82 -1.06
CA THR A 28 -1.31 -2.43 -1.43
C THR A 28 -1.18 -1.48 -0.24
N LEU A 29 -1.72 -1.86 0.93
CA LEU A 29 -1.58 -1.09 2.16
C LEU A 29 -0.12 -1.01 2.58
N LEU A 30 0.58 -2.15 2.60
CA LEU A 30 1.99 -2.22 2.98
C LEU A 30 2.89 -1.42 2.03
N GLY A 31 2.62 -1.47 0.72
CA GLY A 31 3.35 -0.68 -0.28
C GLY A 31 3.14 0.82 -0.10
N GLY A 32 1.92 1.27 0.19
CA GLY A 32 1.66 2.68 0.45
C GLY A 32 2.32 3.19 1.74
N VAL A 33 2.30 2.38 2.82
CA VAL A 33 3.05 2.68 4.04
C VAL A 33 4.56 2.71 3.77
N ALA A 34 5.09 1.75 3.02
CA ALA A 34 6.50 1.72 2.64
C ALA A 34 6.91 2.97 1.83
N MET A 35 6.04 3.48 0.95
CA MET A 35 6.27 4.73 0.23
C MET A 35 6.35 5.92 1.20
N ILE A 36 5.43 6.03 2.16
CA ILE A 36 5.48 7.08 3.20
C ILE A 36 6.78 6.95 4.02
N SER A 37 7.13 5.75 4.46
CA SER A 37 8.39 5.50 5.19
C SER A 37 9.62 5.89 4.38
N SER A 38 9.62 5.68 3.07
CA SER A 38 10.74 6.08 2.20
C SER A 38 10.97 7.60 2.13
N LEU A 39 9.93 8.39 2.44
CA LEU A 39 9.99 9.85 2.42
C LEU A 39 10.33 10.47 3.79
N TYR A 40 9.95 9.80 4.89
CA TYR A 40 9.93 10.42 6.22
C TYR A 40 10.65 9.62 7.32
N SER A 41 10.94 8.33 7.12
CA SER A 41 11.70 7.55 8.10
C SER A 41 13.20 7.82 7.99
N ARG A 42 13.95 7.38 8.99
CA ARG A 42 15.42 7.46 9.00
C ARG A 42 16.01 6.41 8.05
N GLY A 43 16.99 6.80 7.25
CA GLY A 43 17.75 5.90 6.38
C GLY A 43 18.94 5.22 7.07
N ASN A 44 19.37 5.74 8.22
CA ASN A 44 20.47 5.19 9.02
C ASN A 44 20.31 5.55 10.50
N LEU A 45 21.19 5.01 11.36
CA LEU A 45 21.12 5.18 12.81
C LEU A 45 21.46 6.60 13.30
N GLY A 46 22.15 7.42 12.49
CA GLY A 46 22.50 8.80 12.83
C GLY A 46 21.39 9.81 12.52
N GLU A 47 20.37 9.41 11.76
CA GLU A 47 19.25 10.27 11.38
C GLU A 47 18.10 10.20 12.39
N LYS A 48 17.47 11.36 12.59
CA LYS A 48 16.22 11.46 13.35
C LYS A 48 15.03 11.25 12.42
N GLU A 49 14.13 10.37 12.81
CA GLU A 49 12.88 10.12 12.09
C GLU A 49 11.95 11.36 12.11
N ASP A 50 11.34 11.68 10.97
CA ASP A 50 10.30 12.70 10.89
C ASP A 50 8.98 12.11 11.45
N PRO A 51 8.39 12.68 12.52
CA PRO A 51 7.14 12.18 13.10
C PRO A 51 5.97 12.06 12.11
N LYS A 52 6.04 12.74 10.96
CA LYS A 52 5.05 12.61 9.88
C LYS A 52 4.90 11.18 9.37
N VAL A 53 5.94 10.34 9.45
CA VAL A 53 5.82 8.94 9.01
C VAL A 53 4.64 8.25 9.70
N TRP A 54 4.45 8.49 11.00
CA TRP A 54 3.36 7.91 11.78
C TRP A 54 2.01 8.54 11.46
N VAL A 55 1.97 9.88 11.35
CA VAL A 55 0.74 10.63 11.08
C VAL A 55 0.17 10.29 9.71
N LEU A 56 1.00 10.33 8.67
CA LEU A 56 0.58 10.07 7.30
C LEU A 56 0.26 8.58 7.08
N SER A 57 1.04 7.67 7.69
CA SER A 57 0.73 6.23 7.62
C SER A 57 -0.61 5.90 8.29
N SER A 58 -0.92 6.53 9.43
CA SER A 58 -2.21 6.37 10.09
C SER A 58 -3.37 6.93 9.26
N GLN A 59 -3.18 8.07 8.60
CA GLN A 59 -4.18 8.62 7.68
C GLN A 59 -4.41 7.70 6.48
N PHE A 60 -3.33 7.20 5.88
CA PHE A 60 -3.42 6.27 4.76
C PHE A 60 -4.09 4.96 5.15
N LEU A 61 -3.77 4.41 6.33
CA LEU A 61 -4.44 3.23 6.88
C LEU A 61 -5.96 3.45 6.97
N LYS A 62 -6.42 4.56 7.54
CA LYS A 62 -7.85 4.87 7.64
C LYS A 62 -8.53 5.00 6.28
N GLN A 63 -7.90 5.68 5.33
CA GLN A 63 -8.42 5.75 3.96
C GLN A 63 -8.51 4.37 3.32
N PHE A 64 -7.51 3.52 3.54
CA PHE A 64 -7.49 2.16 3.03
C PHE A 64 -8.55 1.26 3.69
N GLU A 65 -8.81 1.42 4.98
CA GLU A 65 -9.92 0.76 5.69
C GLU A 65 -11.27 1.09 5.01
N GLU A 66 -11.53 2.37 4.69
CA GLU A 66 -12.75 2.75 3.98
C GLU A 66 -12.81 2.17 2.56
N LEU A 67 -11.70 2.17 1.82
CA LEU A 67 -11.61 1.55 0.49
C LEU A 67 -11.90 0.04 0.52
N THR A 68 -11.56 -0.63 1.62
CA THR A 68 -11.64 -2.09 1.74
C THR A 68 -12.79 -2.60 2.58
N LYS A 69 -13.56 -1.71 3.20
CA LYS A 69 -14.77 -2.03 3.96
C LYS A 69 -15.75 -2.93 3.21
N PRO A 70 -16.01 -2.76 1.88
CA PRO A 70 -16.88 -3.66 1.14
C PRO A 70 -16.34 -5.08 0.95
N TYR A 71 -15.04 -5.30 1.17
CA TYR A 71 -14.37 -6.57 0.93
C TYR A 71 -13.97 -7.32 2.21
N GLY A 72 -14.53 -6.95 3.36
CA GLY A 72 -14.33 -7.70 4.61
C GLY A 72 -13.08 -7.31 5.41
N GLY A 73 -12.40 -6.21 5.06
CA GLY A 73 -11.32 -5.62 5.85
C GLY A 73 -9.97 -5.60 5.15
N LEU A 74 -8.89 -5.63 5.94
CA LEU A 74 -7.53 -5.31 5.49
C LEU A 74 -6.72 -6.49 4.95
N ASN A 75 -7.19 -7.73 5.16
CA ASN A 75 -6.46 -8.91 4.75
C ASN A 75 -6.69 -9.20 3.27
N CYS A 76 -5.62 -9.59 2.58
CA CYS A 76 -5.63 -9.92 1.17
C CYS A 76 -6.58 -11.07 0.84
N ARG A 77 -6.71 -12.08 1.72
CA ARG A 77 -7.63 -13.20 1.48
C ARG A 77 -9.09 -12.75 1.40
N ASP A 78 -9.47 -11.78 2.23
CA ASP A 78 -10.84 -11.26 2.31
C ASP A 78 -11.09 -10.37 1.08
N ILE A 79 -10.15 -9.46 0.81
CA ILE A 79 -10.20 -8.54 -0.34
C ILE A 79 -10.23 -9.28 -1.69
N ALA A 80 -9.33 -10.24 -1.87
CA ALA A 80 -9.19 -10.96 -3.13
C ALA A 80 -10.20 -12.12 -3.26
N GLY A 81 -10.79 -12.57 -2.14
CA GLY A 81 -11.61 -13.77 -2.07
C GLY A 81 -10.83 -15.05 -2.40
N VAL A 82 -9.57 -15.13 -2.00
CA VAL A 82 -8.66 -16.23 -2.36
C VAL A 82 -8.01 -16.82 -1.11
N ASP A 83 -8.15 -18.13 -0.96
CA ASP A 83 -7.23 -18.93 -0.14
C ASP A 83 -5.96 -19.23 -0.94
N TRP A 84 -4.89 -18.53 -0.59
CA TRP A 84 -3.61 -18.61 -1.26
C TRP A 84 -2.86 -19.92 -1.01
N GLN A 85 -3.27 -20.71 -0.02
CA GLN A 85 -2.70 -22.04 0.25
C GLN A 85 -3.39 -23.12 -0.61
N ASN A 86 -4.54 -22.80 -1.23
CA ASN A 86 -5.25 -23.69 -2.13
C ASN A 86 -4.82 -23.47 -3.59
N ARG A 87 -4.04 -24.41 -4.12
CA ARG A 87 -3.54 -24.37 -5.51
C ARG A 87 -4.64 -24.21 -6.57
N LYS A 88 -5.82 -24.78 -6.37
CA LYS A 88 -6.96 -24.64 -7.31
C LYS A 88 -7.52 -23.22 -7.26
N ALA A 89 -7.66 -22.64 -6.07
CA ALA A 89 -8.12 -21.27 -5.89
C ALA A 89 -7.13 -20.26 -6.51
N VAL A 90 -5.82 -20.45 -6.27
CA VAL A 90 -4.76 -19.62 -6.87
C VAL A 90 -4.78 -19.71 -8.39
N LYS A 91 -4.87 -20.93 -8.95
CA LYS A 91 -4.97 -21.12 -10.40
C LYS A 91 -6.20 -20.41 -10.97
N LYS A 92 -7.35 -20.50 -10.31
CA LYS A 92 -8.58 -19.81 -10.71
C LYS A 92 -8.38 -18.29 -10.68
N TYR A 93 -7.78 -17.74 -9.64
CA TYR A 93 -7.53 -16.29 -9.52
C TYR A 93 -6.72 -15.73 -10.70
N TYR A 94 -5.68 -16.44 -11.15
CA TYR A 94 -4.86 -15.99 -12.27
C TYR A 94 -5.47 -16.23 -13.66
N SER A 95 -6.30 -17.27 -13.81
CA SER A 95 -6.87 -17.67 -15.11
C SER A 95 -8.24 -17.07 -15.40
N ASP A 96 -8.98 -16.62 -14.37
CA ASP A 96 -10.31 -16.05 -14.53
C ASP A 96 -10.24 -14.55 -14.90
N PRO A 97 -10.59 -14.16 -16.14
CA PRO A 97 -10.58 -12.75 -16.56
C PRO A 97 -11.66 -11.90 -15.87
N LYS A 98 -12.62 -12.52 -15.17
CA LYS A 98 -13.62 -11.85 -14.32
C LYS A 98 -13.30 -12.03 -12.82
N GLY A 99 -12.19 -12.67 -12.48
CA GLY A 99 -11.81 -13.00 -11.11
C GLY A 99 -11.26 -11.82 -10.31
N GLY A 100 -10.87 -12.10 -9.06
CA GLY A 100 -10.44 -11.12 -8.06
C GLY A 100 -9.24 -10.25 -8.46
N ARG A 101 -8.50 -10.59 -9.53
CA ARG A 101 -7.40 -9.75 -10.04
C ARG A 101 -7.85 -8.33 -10.39
N LYS A 102 -9.06 -8.17 -10.93
CA LYS A 102 -9.63 -6.85 -11.25
C LYS A 102 -9.85 -6.00 -9.99
N ILE A 103 -10.26 -6.63 -8.89
CA ILE A 103 -10.40 -5.96 -7.58
C ILE A 103 -9.04 -5.47 -7.12
N CYS A 104 -8.00 -6.31 -7.18
CA CYS A 104 -6.65 -5.91 -6.79
C CYS A 104 -6.10 -4.76 -7.66
N VAL A 105 -6.28 -4.81 -8.98
CA VAL A 105 -5.82 -3.73 -9.89
C VAL A 105 -6.54 -2.42 -9.58
N LYS A 106 -7.87 -2.46 -9.40
CA LYS A 106 -8.65 -1.27 -9.04
C LYS A 106 -8.20 -0.71 -7.68
N LEU A 107 -8.08 -1.57 -6.68
CA LEU A 107 -7.70 -1.17 -5.32
C LEU A 107 -6.29 -0.55 -5.28
N VAL A 108 -5.34 -1.04 -6.08
CA VAL A 108 -4.03 -0.40 -6.23
C VAL A 108 -4.17 1.03 -6.75
N GLY A 109 -4.99 1.24 -7.79
CA GLY A 109 -5.26 2.57 -8.34
C GLY A 109 -5.93 3.51 -7.33
N ASP A 110 -7.01 3.05 -6.69
CA ASP A 110 -7.74 3.84 -5.69
C ASP A 110 -6.85 4.22 -4.50
N ALA A 111 -6.04 3.27 -4.00
CA ALA A 111 -5.13 3.51 -2.90
C ALA A 111 -3.97 4.44 -3.30
N ALA A 112 -3.43 4.30 -4.52
CA ALA A 112 -2.41 5.21 -5.04
C ALA A 112 -2.94 6.65 -5.16
N TYR A 113 -4.19 6.81 -5.62
CA TYR A 113 -4.84 8.11 -5.68
C TYR A 113 -5.00 8.71 -4.27
N ALA A 114 -5.56 7.95 -3.32
CA ALA A 114 -5.74 8.39 -1.94
C ALA A 114 -4.40 8.77 -1.27
N LEU A 115 -3.33 8.00 -1.53
CA LEU A 115 -1.99 8.31 -1.06
C LEU A 115 -1.47 9.61 -1.67
N GLY A 116 -1.66 9.81 -2.98
CA GLY A 116 -1.29 11.04 -3.67
C GLY A 116 -1.93 12.28 -3.02
N GLU A 117 -3.24 12.24 -2.78
CA GLU A 117 -3.97 13.31 -2.09
C GLU A 117 -3.40 13.62 -0.70
N ILE A 118 -3.09 12.59 0.10
CA ILE A 118 -2.49 12.77 1.43
C ILE A 118 -1.13 13.48 1.33
N LEU A 119 -0.28 13.05 0.39
CA LEU A 119 1.06 13.60 0.20
C LEU A 119 1.02 15.04 -0.35
N GLU A 120 0.12 15.33 -1.29
CA GLU A 120 -0.06 16.67 -1.85
C GLU A 120 -0.60 17.65 -0.80
N GLN A 121 -1.55 17.22 0.03
CA GLN A 121 -2.06 18.02 1.14
C GLN A 121 -0.96 18.34 2.15
N GLU A 122 -0.09 17.39 2.49
CA GLU A 122 1.06 17.65 3.37
C GLU A 122 2.07 18.61 2.72
N ALA A 123 2.37 18.43 1.43
CA ALA A 123 3.25 19.35 0.70
C ALA A 123 2.69 20.78 0.68
N ALA A 124 1.37 20.94 0.54
CA ALA A 124 0.71 22.25 0.58
C ALA A 124 0.74 22.87 1.99
N ARG A 125 0.56 22.07 3.05
CA ARG A 125 0.69 22.53 4.45
C ARG A 125 2.11 23.02 4.76
N LYS A 126 3.13 22.31 4.27
CA LYS A 126 4.54 22.72 4.41
C LYS A 126 4.79 24.10 3.79
N LYS A 127 4.29 24.36 2.57
CA LYS A 127 4.41 25.66 1.89
C LYS A 127 3.80 26.80 2.71
N LYS A 128 2.60 26.60 3.28
CA LYS A 128 1.95 27.62 4.13
C LYS A 128 2.73 27.95 5.39
N ARG A 129 3.34 26.95 6.04
CA ARG A 129 4.17 27.12 7.24
C ARG A 129 5.51 27.80 7.00
N SER A 130 6.06 27.71 5.79
CA SER A 130 7.32 28.37 5.42
C SER A 130 7.15 29.80 4.93
N SER A 131 5.91 30.26 4.73
CA SER A 131 5.58 31.59 4.18
C SER A 131 4.95 32.53 5.21
N GLY A 132 4.83 32.13 6.46
CA GLY A 132 4.37 32.94 7.59
C GLY A 132 5.34 32.81 8.74
#